data_AF-A0A2E0Z8A9-F1
#
_entry.id   AF-A0A2E0Z8A9-F1
#
_cell.length_a   1.000
_cell.length_b   1.000
_cell.length_c   1.000
_cell.angle_alpha   90.00
_cell.angle_beta   90.00
_cell.angle_gamma   90.00
#
_symmetry.space_group_name_H-M   'P 1'
#
loop_
_entity.id
_entity.type
_entity.pdbx_description
1 polymer ?
#
loop_
_entity_poly.entity_id
_entity_poly.type
_entity_poly.pdbx_seq_one_letter_code
_entity_poly.pdbx_strand_id
1 'polypeptide(L)'
;MAIKQKERGQTIALYAIILPLMAVFLMGLLDYMTTSVRMMDAVAVGDLAAHAGAQEIEVLPNGVIRSTTAGNAVAATYFRNQAPSYLRLNSVQCGRFQGRPACRVQAGVLTPGFLFPQRRIAVDTIGYLAHGVTREDQ
;
A
#
# COMPACT_ATOMS: atom_id res chain seq x y z
N MET A 1 -53.27 -37.46 8.97
CA MET A 1 -52.42 -36.33 9.41
C MET A 1 -51.55 -35.92 8.23
N ALA A 2 -52.05 -35.03 7.37
CA ALA A 2 -51.31 -34.61 6.18
C ALA A 2 -50.27 -33.57 6.61
N ILE A 3 -49.01 -33.99 6.74
CA ILE A 3 -47.90 -33.08 7.01
C ILE A 3 -47.83 -32.12 5.82
N LYS A 4 -48.00 -30.82 6.08
CA LYS A 4 -47.92 -29.74 5.09
C LYS A 4 -46.55 -29.78 4.38
N GLN A 5 -46.44 -30.52 3.27
CA GLN A 5 -45.24 -30.55 2.44
C GLN A 5 -44.82 -29.16 1.93
N LYS A 6 -45.78 -28.23 1.83
CA LYS A 6 -45.57 -26.85 1.40
C LYS A 6 -44.61 -26.05 2.28
N GLU A 7 -44.59 -26.30 3.59
CA GLU A 7 -43.71 -25.58 4.54
C GLU A 7 -42.25 -26.09 4.47
N ARG A 8 -42.02 -27.38 4.17
CA ARG A 8 -40.66 -27.94 4.00
C ARG A 8 -39.94 -27.40 2.75
N GLY A 9 -40.68 -27.15 1.66
CA GLY A 9 -40.11 -26.58 0.43
C GLY A 9 -39.66 -25.13 0.57
N GLN A 10 -40.36 -24.34 1.41
CA GLN A 10 -40.04 -22.94 1.65
C GLN A 10 -38.73 -22.77 2.43
N THR A 11 -38.48 -23.61 3.43
CA THR A 11 -37.23 -23.58 4.20
C THR A 11 -36.02 -23.96 3.34
N ILE A 12 -36.17 -24.94 2.44
CA ILE A 12 -35.11 -25.35 1.50
C ILE A 12 -34.81 -24.20 0.52
N ALA A 13 -35.84 -23.57 -0.04
CA ALA A 13 -35.68 -22.42 -0.92
C ALA A 13 -35.00 -21.23 -0.22
N LEU A 14 -35.33 -21.00 1.06
CA LEU A 14 -34.71 -19.96 1.86
C LEU A 14 -33.21 -20.22 2.09
N TYR A 15 -32.83 -21.44 2.49
CA TYR A 15 -31.41 -21.80 2.65
C TYR A 15 -30.64 -21.75 1.32
N ALA A 16 -31.27 -22.16 0.22
CA ALA A 16 -30.67 -22.11 -1.11
C ALA A 16 -30.34 -20.68 -1.56
N ILE A 17 -31.01 -19.67 -1.01
CA ILE A 17 -30.73 -18.25 -1.28
C ILE A 17 -29.77 -17.67 -0.24
N ILE A 18 -30.01 -17.92 1.05
CA ILE A 18 -29.24 -17.31 2.14
C ILE A 18 -27.79 -17.79 2.14
N LEU A 19 -27.56 -19.10 1.96
CA LEU A 19 -26.20 -19.66 2.02
C LEU A 19 -25.25 -19.08 0.96
N PRO A 20 -25.60 -19.02 -0.35
CA PRO A 20 -24.72 -18.39 -1.33
C PRO A 20 -24.55 -16.88 -1.08
N LEU A 21 -25.59 -16.19 -0.59
CA LEU A 21 -25.51 -14.77 -0.28
C LEU A 21 -24.52 -14.51 0.88
N MET A 22 -24.59 -15.33 1.92
CA MET A 22 -23.62 -15.31 3.02
C MET A 22 -22.21 -15.67 2.54
N ALA A 23 -22.05 -16.63 1.63
CA ALA A 23 -20.75 -17.00 1.09
C ALA A 23 -20.11 -15.84 0.30
N VAL A 24 -20.89 -15.17 -0.57
CA VAL A 24 -20.45 -13.98 -1.31
C VAL A 24 -20.10 -12.84 -0.36
N PHE A 25 -20.90 -12.63 0.69
CA PHE A 25 -20.64 -11.61 1.70
C PHE A 25 -19.32 -11.87 2.44
N LEU A 26 -19.08 -13.11 2.89
CA LEU A 26 -17.84 -13.49 3.56
C LEU A 26 -16.63 -13.38 2.63
N MET A 27 -16.74 -13.78 1.36
CA MET A 27 -15.68 -13.56 0.37
C MET A 27 -15.38 -12.07 0.18
N GLY A 28 -16.40 -11.22 0.17
CA GLY A 28 -16.24 -9.77 0.11
C GLY A 28 -15.49 -9.20 1.31
N LEU A 29 -15.81 -9.67 2.52
CA LEU A 29 -15.07 -9.28 3.73
C LEU A 29 -13.61 -9.73 3.69
N LEU A 30 -13.35 -10.96 3.25
CA LEU A 30 -11.98 -11.48 3.12
C LEU A 30 -11.17 -10.69 2.09
N ASP A 31 -11.75 -10.38 0.92
CA ASP A 31 -11.10 -9.59 -0.12
C ASP A 31 -10.80 -8.16 0.35
N TYR A 32 -11.73 -7.55 1.10
CA TYR A 32 -11.53 -6.23 1.71
C TYR A 32 -10.43 -6.24 2.77
N MET A 33 -10.48 -7.18 3.73
CA MET A 33 -9.50 -7.25 4.82
C MET A 33 -8.09 -7.49 4.29
N THR A 34 -7.93 -8.45 3.37
CA THR A 34 -6.63 -8.76 2.78
C THR A 34 -6.11 -7.64 1.89
N THR A 35 -6.98 -6.96 1.14
CA THR A 35 -6.59 -5.73 0.41
C THR A 35 -6.11 -4.65 1.37
N SER A 36 -6.81 -4.44 2.49
CA SER A 36 -6.47 -3.43 3.48
C SER A 36 -5.11 -3.67 4.14
N VAL A 37 -4.82 -4.92 4.51
CA VAL A 37 -3.49 -5.31 5.03
C VAL A 37 -2.40 -5.04 4.00
N ARG A 38 -2.60 -5.46 2.74
CA ARG A 38 -1.63 -5.21 1.67
C ARG A 38 -1.40 -3.72 1.40
N MET A 39 -2.40 -2.86 1.63
CA MET A 39 -2.23 -1.41 1.57
C MET A 39 -1.37 -0.88 2.70
N MET A 40 -1.60 -1.36 3.94
CA MET A 40 -0.78 -0.96 5.08
C MET A 40 0.69 -1.37 4.87
N ASP A 41 0.94 -2.55 4.33
CA ASP A 41 2.30 -2.99 3.96
C ASP A 41 2.92 -2.07 2.90
N ALA A 42 2.15 -1.65 1.89
CA ALA A 42 2.61 -0.72 0.87
C ALA A 42 2.99 0.65 1.45
N VAL A 43 2.16 1.17 2.36
CA VAL A 43 2.42 2.44 3.05
C VAL A 43 3.67 2.31 3.92
N ALA A 44 3.78 1.26 4.73
CA ALA A 44 4.92 1.07 5.64
C ALA A 44 6.24 0.90 4.88
N VAL A 45 6.28 0.03 3.87
CA VAL A 45 7.47 -0.19 3.04
C VAL A 45 7.81 1.04 2.22
N GLY A 46 6.80 1.69 1.64
CA GLY A 46 6.97 2.92 0.87
C GLY A 46 7.48 4.09 1.73
N ASP A 47 6.98 4.24 2.96
CA ASP A 47 7.38 5.30 3.88
C ASP A 47 8.82 5.10 4.36
N LEU A 48 9.17 3.88 4.76
CA LEU A 48 10.53 3.51 5.14
C LEU A 48 11.53 3.76 3.99
N ALA A 49 11.18 3.31 2.77
CA ALA A 49 12.00 3.52 1.59
C ALA A 49 12.15 5.01 1.25
N ALA A 50 11.07 5.78 1.35
CA ALA A 50 11.08 7.20 1.07
C ALA A 50 11.95 7.97 2.08
N HIS A 51 11.86 7.65 3.38
CA HIS A 51 12.72 8.25 4.40
C HIS A 51 14.18 7.85 4.23
N ALA A 52 14.48 6.59 3.92
CA ALA A 52 15.84 6.14 3.64
C ALA A 52 16.46 6.88 2.45
N GLY A 53 15.73 7.03 1.34
CA GLY A 53 16.20 7.82 0.20
C GLY A 53 16.35 9.30 0.53
N ALA A 54 15.46 9.85 1.37
CA ALA A 54 15.48 11.27 1.71
C ALA A 54 16.71 11.63 2.56
N GLN A 55 17.20 10.70 3.39
CA GLN A 55 18.43 10.86 4.18
C GLN A 55 19.70 10.97 3.32
N GLU A 56 19.66 10.46 2.10
CA GLU A 56 20.77 10.55 1.13
C GLU A 56 20.74 11.84 0.29
N ILE A 57 19.77 12.74 0.56
CA ILE A 57 19.70 14.03 -0.10
C ILE A 57 20.67 14.99 0.57
N GLU A 58 21.68 15.41 -0.18
CA GLU A 58 22.61 16.43 0.27
C GLU A 58 21.99 17.83 0.14
N VAL A 59 21.97 18.56 1.26
CA VAL A 59 21.54 19.96 1.30
C VAL A 59 22.78 20.80 1.57
N LEU A 60 23.15 21.66 0.62
CA LEU A 60 24.28 22.56 0.76
C LEU A 60 23.97 23.67 1.78
N PRO A 61 24.99 24.31 2.40
CA PRO A 61 24.80 25.40 3.36
C PRO A 61 24.03 26.62 2.81
N ASN A 62 24.02 26.80 1.49
CA ASN A 62 23.24 27.83 0.80
C ASN A 62 21.77 27.44 0.55
N GLY A 63 21.31 26.31 1.09
CA GLY A 63 19.95 25.79 0.92
C GLY A 63 19.68 25.13 -0.43
N VAL A 64 20.70 24.95 -1.28
CA VAL A 64 20.56 24.24 -2.55
C VAL A 64 20.49 22.74 -2.27
N ILE A 65 19.45 22.10 -2.79
CA ILE A 65 19.24 20.65 -2.68
C ILE A 65 19.89 19.99 -3.89
N ARG A 66 20.89 19.15 -3.66
CA ARG A 66 21.45 18.30 -4.72
C ARG A 66 20.63 17.03 -4.76
N SER A 67 19.74 16.89 -5.76
CA SER A 67 19.04 15.63 -6.00
C SER A 67 20.08 14.55 -6.29
N THR A 68 20.17 13.53 -5.45
CA THR A 68 21.15 12.48 -5.59
C THR A 68 20.52 11.28 -6.31
N THR A 69 21.13 10.86 -7.41
CA THR A 69 20.87 9.52 -7.99
C THR A 69 21.09 8.43 -6.94
N ALA A 70 21.94 8.68 -5.95
CA ALA A 70 22.13 7.85 -4.76
C ALA A 70 20.84 7.67 -3.96
N GLY A 71 20.11 8.75 -3.63
CA GLY A 71 18.84 8.65 -2.88
C GLY A 71 17.78 7.82 -3.61
N ASN A 72 17.69 7.95 -4.93
CA ASN A 72 16.80 7.09 -5.74
C ASN A 72 17.19 5.60 -5.62
N ALA A 73 18.49 5.30 -5.71
CA ALA A 73 18.99 3.94 -5.63
C ALA A 73 18.80 3.34 -4.23
N VAL A 74 19.01 4.12 -3.17
CA VAL A 74 18.82 3.70 -1.78
C VAL A 74 17.34 3.44 -1.51
N ALA A 75 16.45 4.36 -1.82
CA ALA A 75 15.00 4.15 -1.67
C ALA A 75 14.52 2.92 -2.46
N ALA A 76 14.98 2.72 -3.70
CA ALA A 76 14.63 1.55 -4.48
C ALA A 76 15.18 0.24 -3.88
N THR A 77 16.32 0.28 -3.21
CA THR A 77 16.94 -0.89 -2.56
C THR A 77 16.22 -1.24 -1.28
N TYR A 78 15.94 -0.26 -0.41
CA TYR A 78 15.13 -0.47 0.79
C TYR A 78 13.74 -1.01 0.46
N PHE A 79 13.08 -0.42 -0.56
CA PHE A 79 11.78 -0.92 -1.00
C PHE A 79 11.88 -2.38 -1.44
N ARG A 80 12.82 -2.73 -2.31
CA ARG A 80 12.94 -4.11 -2.83
C ARG A 80 13.28 -5.14 -1.75
N ASN A 81 14.04 -4.74 -0.73
CA ASN A 81 14.41 -5.63 0.36
C ASN A 81 13.27 -5.88 1.34
N GLN A 82 12.34 -4.93 1.47
CA GLN A 82 11.22 -5.00 2.42
C GLN A 82 9.89 -5.39 1.75
N ALA A 83 9.79 -5.24 0.43
CA ALA A 83 8.56 -5.48 -0.33
C ALA A 83 8.19 -6.97 -0.36
N PRO A 84 7.00 -7.33 0.12
CA PRO A 84 6.42 -8.66 -0.11
C PRO A 84 6.07 -8.87 -1.60
N SER A 85 5.82 -10.12 -1.99
CA SER A 85 5.64 -10.52 -3.40
C SER A 85 4.45 -9.85 -4.13
N TYR A 86 3.44 -9.38 -3.39
CA TYR A 86 2.29 -8.66 -3.95
C TYR A 86 2.52 -7.14 -4.10
N LEU A 87 3.64 -6.62 -3.61
CA LEU A 87 4.07 -5.24 -3.82
C LEU A 87 5.06 -5.17 -4.98
N ARG A 88 4.97 -4.08 -5.75
CA ARG A 88 5.92 -3.77 -6.81
C ARG A 88 6.32 -2.30 -6.74
N LEU A 89 7.59 -2.02 -6.91
CA LEU A 89 8.06 -0.65 -7.08
C LEU A 89 7.69 -0.16 -8.48
N ASN A 90 6.96 0.95 -8.57
CA ASN A 90 6.63 1.59 -9.84
C ASN A 90 7.67 2.67 -10.17
N SER A 91 7.94 3.58 -9.23
CA SER A 91 8.90 4.66 -9.42
C SER A 91 9.43 5.19 -8.09
N VAL A 92 10.63 5.78 -8.14
CA VAL A 92 11.23 6.53 -7.04
C VAL A 92 11.69 7.87 -7.60
N GLN A 93 11.40 8.94 -6.87
CA GLN A 93 11.83 10.28 -7.23
C GLN A 93 12.24 11.08 -5.98
N CYS A 94 13.55 11.20 -5.80
CA CYS A 94 14.19 11.98 -4.76
C CYS A 94 14.64 13.34 -5.28
N GLY A 95 14.42 14.37 -4.47
CA GLY A 95 14.82 15.73 -4.80
C GLY A 95 14.01 16.73 -3.99
N ARG A 96 13.37 17.66 -4.69
CA ARG A 96 12.56 18.71 -4.06
C ARG A 96 11.08 18.46 -4.28
N PHE A 97 10.34 18.27 -3.19
CA PHE A 97 8.89 18.12 -3.21
C PHE A 97 8.27 19.20 -2.33
N GLN A 98 7.33 19.98 -2.89
CA GLN A 98 6.68 21.11 -2.20
C GLN A 98 7.67 22.07 -1.50
N GLY A 99 8.79 22.36 -2.17
CA GLY A 99 9.81 23.28 -1.65
C GLY A 99 10.78 22.67 -0.63
N ARG A 100 10.56 21.43 -0.18
CA ARG A 100 11.37 20.74 0.85
C ARG A 100 12.14 19.54 0.25
N PRO A 101 13.30 19.16 0.80
CA PRO A 101 14.00 17.94 0.41
C PRO A 101 13.17 16.71 0.80
N ALA A 102 12.84 15.87 -0.18
CA ALA A 102 11.99 14.70 0.02
C ALA A 102 12.20 13.65 -1.08
N CYS A 103 11.78 12.43 -0.79
CA CYS A 103 11.65 11.36 -1.78
C CYS A 103 10.20 10.91 -1.88
N ARG A 104 9.71 10.79 -3.11
CA ARG A 104 8.44 10.14 -3.44
C ARG A 104 8.71 8.71 -3.88
N VAL A 105 8.06 7.75 -3.27
CA VAL A 105 8.07 6.34 -3.68
C VAL A 105 6.66 5.96 -4.10
N GLN A 106 6.52 5.39 -5.29
CA GLN A 106 5.25 4.88 -5.77
C GLN A 106 5.30 3.36 -5.83
N ALA A 107 4.37 2.72 -5.13
CA ALA A 107 4.21 1.29 -5.05
C ALA A 107 2.91 0.84 -5.73
N GLY A 108 2.94 -0.28 -6.44
CA GLY A 108 1.77 -0.97 -6.96
C GLY A 108 1.42 -2.18 -6.10
N VAL A 109 0.24 -2.17 -5.49
CA VAL A 109 -0.30 -3.25 -4.67
C VAL A 109 -1.21 -4.14 -5.51
N LEU A 110 -0.92 -5.43 -5.60
CA LEU A 110 -1.81 -6.39 -6.25
C LEU A 110 -2.92 -6.82 -5.27
N THR A 111 -4.19 -6.67 -5.66
CA THR A 111 -5.32 -7.15 -4.85
C THR A 111 -5.40 -8.69 -4.85
N PRO A 112 -6.01 -9.32 -3.83
CA PRO A 112 -6.11 -10.78 -3.72
C PRO A 112 -7.00 -11.38 -4.81
N GLY A 113 -8.14 -10.74 -5.04
CA GLY A 113 -9.07 -11.07 -6.09
C GLY A 113 -9.95 -12.29 -5.78
N PHE A 114 -10.39 -12.41 -4.52
CA PHE A 114 -11.28 -13.49 -4.11
C PHE A 114 -12.70 -13.32 -4.66
N LEU A 115 -13.20 -12.09 -4.66
CA LEU A 115 -14.54 -11.75 -5.16
C LEU A 115 -14.47 -10.89 -6.43
N PHE A 116 -13.52 -9.97 -6.51
CA PHE A 116 -13.32 -9.10 -7.67
C PHE A 116 -12.09 -9.49 -8.48
N PRO A 117 -12.00 -9.12 -9.78
CA PRO A 117 -10.77 -9.34 -10.54
C PRO A 117 -9.56 -8.68 -9.88
N GLN A 118 -8.41 -9.36 -9.94
CA GLN A 118 -7.15 -8.80 -9.46
C GLN A 118 -6.81 -7.52 -10.21
N ARG A 119 -6.50 -6.47 -9.46
CA ARG A 119 -6.10 -5.17 -9.99
C ARG A 119 -4.91 -4.64 -9.22
N ARG A 120 -4.17 -3.71 -9.84
CA ARG A 120 -3.10 -2.98 -9.16
C ARG A 120 -3.62 -1.65 -8.67
N ILE A 121 -3.36 -1.36 -7.41
CA ILE A 121 -3.66 -0.06 -6.80
C ILE A 121 -2.33 0.64 -6.53
N ALA A 122 -2.20 1.87 -7.00
CA ALA A 122 -1.01 2.68 -6.77
C ALA A 122 -1.11 3.36 -5.40
N VAL A 123 -0.03 3.28 -4.63
CA VAL A 123 0.16 3.97 -3.36
C VAL A 123 1.37 4.87 -3.50
N ASP A 124 1.18 6.15 -3.21
CA ASP A 124 2.25 7.15 -3.20
C ASP A 124 2.62 7.47 -1.75
N THR A 125 3.89 7.32 -1.41
CA THR A 125 4.45 7.72 -0.11
C THR A 125 5.51 8.81 -0.32
N ILE A 126 5.55 9.78 0.59
CA ILE A 126 6.50 10.89 0.54
C ILE A 126 7.20 10.99 1.88
N GLY A 127 8.51 10.75 1.88
CA GLY A 127 9.38 10.93 3.04
C GLY A 127 10.12 12.25 2.93
N TYR A 128 9.94 13.13 3.92
CA TYR A 128 10.68 14.39 3.99
C TYR A 128 11.97 14.19 4.79
N LEU A 129 13.04 14.89 4.42
CA LEU A 129 14.25 14.93 5.23
C LEU A 129 13.96 15.67 6.54
N ALA A 130 14.33 15.05 7.68
CA ALA A 130 14.23 15.67 8.99
C ALA A 130 15.20 16.85 9.11
N HIS A 131 14.66 18.03 9.42
CA HIS A 131 15.42 19.26 9.57
C HIS A 131 16.08 19.29 10.95
N GLY A 132 17.23 18.62 11.12
CA GLY A 132 17.86 18.53 12.44
C GLY A 132 19.31 18.05 12.54
N VAL A 133 20.01 17.76 11.44
CA VAL A 133 21.39 17.24 11.48
C VAL A 133 22.38 17.96 10.58
N THR A 134 21.95 18.96 9.78
CA THR A 134 22.83 19.74 8.90
C THR A 134 22.87 21.23 9.23
N ARG A 135 22.32 21.63 10.38
CA ARG A 135 22.37 23.02 10.83
C ARG A 135 23.33 23.10 12.01
N GLU A 136 24.48 23.73 11.77
CA GLU A 136 25.42 24.25 12.77
C GLU A 136 24.76 25.36 13.62
N ASP A 137 23.58 25.11 14.18
CA ASP A 137 22.98 25.97 15.23
C ASP A 137 23.27 25.33 16.61
N GLN A 138 24.56 25.10 16.88
CA GLN A 138 25.15 25.04 18.23
C GLN A 138 26.19 26.15 18.38
#